data_AF-W3X164-F1
#
_entry.id   AF-W3X164-F1
#
_cell.length_a   1.000
_cell.length_b   1.000
_cell.length_c   1.000
_cell.angle_alpha   90.00
_cell.angle_beta   90.00
_cell.angle_gamma   90.00
#
_symmetry.space_group_name_H-M   'P 1'
#
loop_
_entity.id
_entity.type
_entity.pdbx_description
1 polymer ?
#
loop_
_entity_poly.entity_id
_entity_poly.type
_entity_poly.pdbx_seq_one_letter_code
_entity_poly.pdbx_strand_id
1 'polypeptide(L)'
;MQSTRIPFDVPDRWRPVPSLCGIPVDLRLMIYEYAVKLDKAIVPRQVADCSNKFTWGEREQVPVHNHPGNRDYLWESRDNERLAVVSLNLTCKQFYEELRSYPVFYRINRFQFDLQDLVPFLVAVTPERRNAIRHINVTQRSSIGTPRARQITTLYKHAVTVLRNCSSLRDLPAVLEGLDRSMPANIQTTAPRRDDAKFWKQAVDFARLDISGADRSCGFGPVSLSTHTRAAVLQQSRLDRTVDYRLGTLRKYLLPRYDAMGRLLWRVQEITNVRWFLEGPRCEVRWWNTGGHAETTEWEDAHALMTPEGLELFRRFYDDAAARYHNVVWANVGRGTGGPDDIRFTTPMRDLDAELERLRATPMPNEIQAMGDASLFRKRALQSLWRRLQRDYQNTEYMLRAHRNLATEREQMDRENPKKRAAKTTQAEVWPRKRVKHVGSK
;
A
#
# COMPACT_ATOMS: atom_id res chain seq x y z
N MET A 1 36.09 -20.16 45.28
CA MET A 1 35.95 -20.98 44.06
C MET A 1 36.18 -20.08 42.86
N GLN A 2 37.35 -20.20 42.23
CA GLN A 2 37.70 -19.42 41.03
C GLN A 2 37.08 -20.11 39.81
N SER A 3 36.22 -19.40 39.09
CA SER A 3 35.57 -19.89 37.86
C SER A 3 36.56 -19.74 36.70
N THR A 4 37.25 -20.83 36.39
CA THR A 4 38.04 -20.98 35.17
C THR A 4 37.09 -21.13 33.98
N ARG A 5 36.84 -20.03 33.26
CA ARG A 5 36.17 -20.08 31.95
C ARG A 5 37.15 -20.64 30.94
N ILE A 6 36.91 -21.87 30.51
CA ILE A 6 37.60 -22.49 29.38
C ILE A 6 37.18 -21.71 28.11
N PRO A 7 38.12 -21.18 27.32
CA PRO A 7 37.78 -20.56 26.04
C PRO A 7 37.27 -21.65 25.10
N PHE A 8 35.99 -21.58 24.74
CA PHE A 8 35.46 -22.34 23.62
C PHE A 8 36.08 -21.74 22.35
N ASP A 9 37.09 -22.40 21.80
CA ASP A 9 37.54 -22.17 20.44
C ASP A 9 36.37 -22.47 19.49
N VAL A 10 35.71 -21.41 19.03
CA VAL A 10 34.69 -21.52 17.99
C VAL A 10 35.42 -21.91 16.71
N PRO A 11 35.16 -23.10 16.14
CA PRO A 11 35.89 -23.54 14.97
C PRO A 11 35.69 -22.55 13.82
N ASP A 12 36.78 -22.23 13.10
CA ASP A 12 36.87 -21.15 12.10
C ASP A 12 35.75 -21.12 11.06
N ARG A 13 35.06 -22.25 10.86
CA ARG A 13 33.86 -22.39 10.02
C ARG A 13 32.64 -21.58 10.48
N TRP A 14 32.65 -21.02 11.69
CA TRP A 14 31.57 -20.16 12.22
C TRP A 14 31.99 -18.70 12.37
N ARG A 15 33.14 -18.29 11.82
CA ARG A 15 33.42 -16.86 11.74
C ARG A 15 32.29 -16.22 10.92
N PRO A 16 31.60 -15.20 11.45
CA PRO A 16 30.55 -14.53 10.71
C PRO A 16 31.16 -14.06 9.39
N VAL A 17 30.59 -14.52 8.28
CA VAL A 17 30.97 -14.03 6.96
C VAL A 17 30.86 -12.50 7.03
N PRO A 18 31.93 -11.76 6.69
CA PRO A 18 31.87 -10.30 6.70
C PRO A 18 30.61 -9.87 5.96
N SER A 19 29.73 -9.13 6.66
CA SER A 19 28.52 -8.64 6.01
C SER A 19 28.95 -7.82 4.79
N LEU A 20 28.23 -7.94 3.68
CA LEU A 20 28.56 -7.17 2.47
C LEU A 20 28.66 -5.67 2.79
N CYS A 21 27.89 -5.22 3.79
CA CYS A 21 27.90 -3.85 4.33
C CYS A 21 29.24 -3.41 4.96
N GLY A 22 30.09 -4.35 5.39
CA GLY A 22 31.43 -4.07 5.92
C GLY A 22 32.51 -3.86 4.86
N ILE A 23 32.22 -4.20 3.59
CA ILE A 23 33.12 -3.95 2.46
C ILE A 23 33.08 -2.45 2.13
N PRO A 24 34.20 -1.76 1.85
CA PRO A 24 34.20 -0.37 1.38
C PRO A 24 33.24 -0.13 0.21
N VAL A 25 32.61 1.06 0.17
CA VAL A 25 31.57 1.38 -0.83
C VAL A 25 32.07 1.20 -2.27
N ASP A 26 33.31 1.55 -2.56
CA ASP A 26 33.89 1.44 -3.91
C ASP A 26 33.95 -0.02 -4.38
N LEU A 27 34.37 -0.93 -3.49
CA LEU A 27 34.40 -2.36 -3.79
C LEU A 27 32.99 -2.93 -3.94
N ARG A 28 32.00 -2.45 -3.17
CA ARG A 28 30.59 -2.83 -3.36
C ARG A 28 30.08 -2.39 -4.72
N LEU A 29 30.36 -1.15 -5.14
CA LEU A 29 29.97 -0.64 -6.45
C LEU A 29 30.63 -1.45 -7.58
N MET A 30 31.89 -1.85 -7.44
CA MET A 30 32.56 -2.76 -8.37
C MET A 30 31.85 -4.13 -8.43
N ILE A 31 31.53 -4.72 -7.28
CA ILE A 31 30.77 -5.99 -7.21
C ILE A 31 29.42 -5.83 -7.93
N TYR A 32 28.71 -4.73 -7.71
CA TYR A 32 27.44 -4.47 -8.40
C TYR A 32 27.64 -4.37 -9.92
N GLU A 33 28.71 -3.71 -10.39
CA GLU A 33 29.03 -3.65 -11.82
C GLU A 33 29.17 -5.05 -12.41
N TYR A 34 29.95 -5.92 -11.80
CA TYR A 34 30.08 -7.30 -12.27
C TYR A 34 28.77 -8.08 -12.19
N ALA A 35 28.02 -7.92 -11.09
CA ALA A 35 26.79 -8.67 -10.86
C ALA A 35 25.65 -8.29 -11.81
N VAL A 36 25.52 -7.02 -12.18
CA VAL A 36 24.39 -6.54 -13.00
C VAL A 36 24.71 -6.46 -14.49
N LYS A 37 25.92 -6.84 -14.90
CA LYS A 37 26.35 -6.84 -16.30
C LYS A 37 25.75 -8.02 -17.03
N LEU A 38 25.09 -7.74 -18.14
CA LEU A 38 24.64 -8.74 -19.10
C LEU A 38 25.53 -8.73 -20.33
N ASP A 39 25.89 -9.91 -20.82
CA ASP A 39 26.72 -10.06 -22.01
C ASP A 39 25.94 -9.70 -23.29
N LYS A 40 24.63 -9.96 -23.29
CA LYS A 40 23.73 -9.62 -24.40
C LYS A 40 23.19 -8.20 -24.25
N ALA A 41 22.93 -7.55 -25.40
CA ALA A 41 22.22 -6.28 -25.41
C ALA A 41 20.80 -6.46 -24.87
N ILE A 42 20.42 -5.58 -23.95
CA ILE A 42 19.10 -5.57 -23.33
C ILE A 42 18.14 -4.91 -24.29
N VAL A 43 17.02 -5.59 -24.62
CA VAL A 43 15.92 -5.01 -25.39
C VAL A 43 14.77 -4.70 -24.44
N PRO A 44 14.64 -3.47 -23.92
CA PRO A 44 13.60 -3.14 -22.97
C PRO A 44 12.24 -3.16 -23.66
N ARG A 45 11.28 -3.82 -23.03
CA ARG A 45 9.88 -3.82 -23.47
C ARG A 45 8.98 -3.35 -22.35
N GLN A 46 8.15 -2.36 -22.65
CA GLN A 46 7.16 -1.87 -21.71
C GLN A 46 6.24 -3.03 -21.28
N VAL A 47 5.95 -3.13 -19.98
CA VAL A 47 5.03 -4.15 -19.45
C VAL A 47 3.61 -3.92 -19.98
N ALA A 48 3.24 -2.65 -20.14
CA ALA A 48 1.99 -2.20 -20.73
C ALA A 48 2.27 -0.84 -21.38
N ASP A 49 1.47 -0.46 -22.36
CA ASP A 49 1.53 0.88 -22.94
C ASP A 49 1.49 1.93 -21.83
N CYS A 50 2.33 2.95 -21.95
CA CYS A 50 2.43 4.06 -21.00
C CYS A 50 2.97 3.67 -19.60
N SER A 51 3.38 2.41 -19.38
CA SER A 51 3.95 1.95 -18.11
C SER A 51 5.42 2.35 -17.95
N ASN A 52 5.82 2.75 -16.75
CA ASN A 52 7.23 2.97 -16.44
C ASN A 52 7.98 1.69 -16.06
N LYS A 53 7.34 0.53 -16.23
CA LYS A 53 7.93 -0.78 -15.95
C LYS A 53 8.33 -1.44 -17.26
N PHE A 54 9.54 -1.97 -17.27
CA PHE A 54 10.12 -2.65 -18.40
C PHE A 54 10.44 -4.09 -18.01
N THR A 55 10.20 -4.97 -18.96
CA THR A 55 10.71 -6.33 -19.00
C THR A 55 11.89 -6.38 -19.98
N TRP A 56 12.72 -7.39 -19.86
CA TRP A 56 13.85 -7.66 -20.75
C TRP A 56 13.84 -9.15 -21.11
N GLY A 57 14.78 -9.56 -21.95
CA GLY A 57 14.96 -10.96 -22.36
C GLY A 57 14.21 -11.32 -23.64
N GLU A 58 14.55 -12.49 -24.17
CA GLU A 58 13.79 -13.10 -25.25
C GLU A 58 12.42 -13.50 -24.70
N ARG A 59 11.34 -12.97 -25.29
CA ARG A 59 9.99 -13.38 -24.93
C ARG A 59 9.63 -14.64 -25.71
N GLU A 60 9.27 -15.68 -25.00
CA GLU A 60 8.64 -16.87 -25.57
C GLU A 60 7.12 -16.72 -25.41
N GLN A 61 6.36 -17.05 -26.47
CA GLN A 61 4.91 -17.18 -26.35
C GLN A 61 4.65 -18.50 -25.62
N VAL A 62 4.34 -18.40 -24.33
CA VAL A 62 3.92 -19.55 -23.54
C VAL A 62 2.40 -19.63 -23.64
N PRO A 63 1.83 -20.77 -24.07
CA PRO A 63 0.38 -20.93 -24.08
C PRO A 63 -0.13 -20.81 -22.66
N VAL A 64 -1.26 -20.14 -22.44
CA VAL A 64 -1.89 -20.06 -21.11
C VAL A 64 -2.40 -21.47 -20.75
N HIS A 65 -1.55 -22.28 -20.12
CA HIS A 65 -1.68 -23.74 -20.00
C HIS A 65 -2.88 -24.26 -19.18
N ASN A 66 -3.85 -23.42 -18.80
CA ASN A 66 -4.97 -23.83 -17.96
C ASN A 66 -6.36 -23.66 -18.58
N HIS A 67 -6.47 -23.27 -19.86
CA HIS A 67 -7.78 -23.15 -20.52
C HIS A 67 -7.81 -23.90 -21.85
N PRO A 68 -8.29 -25.16 -21.88
CA PRO A 68 -8.55 -25.86 -23.14
C PRO A 68 -9.53 -25.02 -23.98
N GLY A 69 -9.06 -24.55 -25.14
CA GLY A 69 -9.82 -23.70 -26.07
C GLY A 69 -9.41 -22.23 -26.11
N ASN A 70 -8.59 -21.74 -25.16
CA ASN A 70 -8.11 -20.36 -25.21
C ASN A 70 -6.83 -20.25 -26.05
N ARG A 71 -6.84 -19.40 -27.08
CA ARG A 71 -5.68 -19.09 -27.93
C ARG A 71 -4.82 -17.95 -27.37
N ASP A 72 -5.08 -17.54 -26.13
CA ASP A 72 -4.27 -16.52 -25.48
C ASP A 72 -2.86 -17.06 -25.19
N TYR A 73 -1.86 -16.27 -25.58
CA TYR A 73 -0.47 -16.50 -25.27
C TYR A 73 -0.02 -15.47 -24.25
N LEU A 74 0.64 -15.94 -23.19
CA LEU A 74 1.41 -15.06 -22.31
C LEU A 74 2.83 -14.98 -22.83
N TRP A 75 3.35 -13.77 -22.83
CA TRP A 75 4.76 -13.56 -23.15
C TRP A 75 5.57 -13.70 -21.87
N GLU A 76 6.25 -14.82 -21.71
CA GLU A 76 7.19 -15.02 -20.61
C GLU A 76 8.62 -14.77 -21.08
N SER A 77 9.47 -14.28 -20.17
CA SER A 77 10.90 -14.21 -20.44
C SER A 77 11.44 -15.63 -20.46
N ARG A 78 11.96 -16.06 -21.60
CA ARG A 78 12.64 -17.35 -21.75
C ARG A 78 13.84 -17.44 -20.81
N ASP A 79 14.49 -16.31 -20.62
CA ASP A 79 15.49 -16.09 -19.60
C ASP A 79 14.76 -16.00 -18.25
N ASN A 80 14.49 -17.14 -17.61
CA ASN A 80 13.95 -17.21 -16.24
C ASN A 80 14.89 -16.57 -15.19
N GLU A 81 16.02 -16.02 -15.61
CA GLU A 81 16.95 -15.31 -14.77
C GLU A 81 16.42 -13.91 -14.42
N ARG A 82 16.05 -13.75 -13.15
CA ARG A 82 15.83 -12.42 -12.57
C ARG A 82 17.16 -11.67 -12.60
N LEU A 83 17.16 -10.44 -13.14
CA LEU A 83 18.35 -9.59 -13.08
C LEU A 83 18.83 -9.50 -11.65
N ALA A 84 20.15 -9.65 -11.46
CA ALA A 84 20.79 -9.48 -10.16
C ALA A 84 20.40 -8.13 -9.52
N VAL A 85 20.23 -7.07 -10.33
CA VAL A 85 19.80 -5.75 -9.82
C VAL A 85 18.42 -5.78 -9.15
N VAL A 86 17.49 -6.60 -9.64
CA VAL A 86 16.15 -6.73 -9.05
C VAL A 86 16.25 -7.47 -7.74
N SER A 87 16.99 -8.57 -7.70
CA SER A 87 17.23 -9.34 -6.48
C SER A 87 17.94 -8.49 -5.42
N LEU A 88 19.02 -7.79 -5.77
CA LEU A 88 19.77 -6.91 -4.89
C LEU A 88 18.90 -5.81 -4.28
N ASN A 89 18.08 -5.14 -5.10
CA ASN A 89 17.15 -4.10 -4.63
C ASN A 89 16.12 -4.60 -3.61
N LEU A 90 15.81 -5.90 -3.60
CA LEU A 90 14.85 -6.50 -2.68
C LEU A 90 15.49 -7.04 -1.39
N THR A 91 16.82 -7.20 -1.34
CA THR A 91 17.50 -7.81 -0.18
C THR A 91 17.55 -6.89 1.04
N CYS A 92 18.00 -5.64 0.90
CA CYS A 92 18.09 -4.70 2.01
C CYS A 92 17.95 -3.23 1.56
N LYS A 93 17.57 -2.35 2.50
CA LYS A 93 17.39 -0.91 2.26
C LYS A 93 18.68 -0.22 1.80
N GLN A 94 19.83 -0.63 2.35
CA GLN A 94 21.12 -0.02 2.02
C GLN A 94 21.47 -0.23 0.53
N PHE A 95 21.34 -1.45 0.00
CA PHE A 95 21.62 -1.71 -1.42
C PHE A 95 20.65 -0.96 -2.33
N TYR A 96 19.38 -0.83 -1.93
CA TYR A 96 18.42 -0.01 -2.68
C TYR A 96 18.87 1.45 -2.76
N GLU A 97 19.31 2.05 -1.65
CA GLU A 97 19.78 3.44 -1.62
C GLU A 97 21.07 3.62 -2.44
N GLU A 98 21.99 2.66 -2.35
CA GLU A 98 23.23 2.66 -3.15
C GLU A 98 22.93 2.53 -4.64
N LEU A 99 22.11 1.57 -5.07
CA LEU A 99 21.73 1.38 -6.48
C LEU A 99 20.83 2.50 -7.03
N ARG A 100 20.10 3.21 -6.15
CA ARG A 100 19.35 4.41 -6.52
C ARG A 100 20.30 5.57 -6.79
N SER A 101 21.30 5.76 -5.93
CA SER A 101 22.29 6.85 -6.04
C SER A 101 23.28 6.60 -7.18
N TYR A 102 23.62 5.33 -7.38
CA TYR A 102 24.51 4.84 -8.43
C TYR A 102 23.71 3.88 -9.33
N PRO A 103 23.08 4.38 -10.42
CA PRO A 103 22.31 3.56 -11.35
C PRO A 103 23.20 2.66 -12.22
N VAL A 104 23.99 1.78 -11.59
CA VAL A 104 25.02 0.95 -12.19
C VAL A 104 24.48 0.13 -13.37
N PHE A 105 23.27 -0.40 -13.25
CA PHE A 105 22.60 -1.16 -14.30
C PHE A 105 22.50 -0.40 -15.63
N TYR A 106 22.12 0.88 -15.61
CA TYR A 106 22.01 1.70 -16.82
C TYR A 106 23.37 2.09 -17.39
N ARG A 107 24.37 2.18 -16.52
CA ARG A 107 25.72 2.63 -16.86
C ARG A 107 26.54 1.60 -17.61
N ILE A 108 26.42 0.32 -17.24
CA ILE A 108 27.30 -0.74 -17.75
C ILE A 108 26.68 -1.54 -18.89
N ASN A 109 25.35 -1.62 -18.95
CA ASN A 109 24.67 -2.47 -19.91
C ASN A 109 24.48 -1.74 -21.25
N ARG A 110 24.45 -2.55 -22.31
CA ARG A 110 24.11 -2.09 -23.66
C ARG A 110 22.62 -2.26 -23.88
N PHE A 111 21.95 -1.20 -24.32
CA PHE A 111 20.53 -1.27 -24.64
C PHE A 111 20.36 -1.29 -26.15
N GLN A 112 19.42 -2.09 -26.64
CA GLN A 112 19.05 -2.16 -28.04
C GLN A 112 17.57 -1.85 -28.18
N PHE A 113 17.23 -0.97 -29.13
CA PHE A 113 15.86 -0.54 -29.39
C PHE A 113 15.54 -0.58 -30.87
N ASP A 114 14.30 -0.91 -31.18
CA ASP A 114 13.70 -0.40 -32.40
C ASP A 114 13.35 1.09 -32.20
N LEU A 115 13.44 1.89 -33.26
CA LEU A 115 13.25 3.35 -33.17
C LEU A 115 11.92 3.75 -32.50
N GLN A 116 10.87 2.93 -32.67
CA GLN A 116 9.55 3.16 -32.09
C GLN A 116 9.52 2.99 -30.57
N ASP A 117 10.37 2.13 -30.02
CA ASP A 117 10.41 1.80 -28.58
C ASP A 117 11.37 2.71 -27.80
N LEU A 118 12.31 3.35 -28.50
CA LEU A 118 13.33 4.20 -27.89
C LEU A 118 12.73 5.41 -27.16
N VAL A 119 11.82 6.14 -27.81
CA VAL A 119 11.23 7.36 -27.23
C VAL A 119 10.40 7.04 -25.98
N PRO A 120 9.45 6.08 -26.02
CA PRO A 120 8.72 5.67 -24.82
C PRO A 120 9.63 5.26 -23.66
N PHE A 121 10.71 4.51 -23.95
CA PHE A 121 11.66 4.10 -22.92
C PHE A 121 12.35 5.30 -22.27
N LEU A 122 12.96 6.17 -23.08
CA LEU A 122 13.77 7.27 -22.54
C LEU A 122 12.95 8.29 -21.75
N VAL A 123 11.68 8.50 -22.12
CA VAL A 123 10.79 9.41 -21.40
C VAL A 123 10.26 8.78 -20.10
N ALA A 124 10.06 7.45 -20.08
CA ALA A 124 9.59 6.75 -18.89
C ALA A 124 10.65 6.58 -17.79
N VAL A 125 11.93 6.62 -18.15
CA VAL A 125 13.05 6.51 -17.20
C VAL A 125 13.31 7.86 -16.52
N THR A 126 13.68 7.83 -15.23
CA THR A 126 13.98 9.06 -14.46
C THR A 126 15.18 9.79 -15.05
N PRO A 127 15.29 11.12 -14.90
CA PRO A 127 16.42 11.89 -15.43
C PRO A 127 17.78 11.34 -14.99
N GLU A 128 17.94 10.94 -13.72
CA GLU A 128 19.23 10.43 -13.22
C GLU A 128 19.61 9.10 -13.90
N ARG A 129 18.64 8.19 -14.04
CA ARG A 129 18.84 6.90 -14.70
C ARG A 129 19.09 7.05 -16.20
N ARG A 130 18.38 7.98 -16.85
CA ARG A 130 18.57 8.31 -18.26
C ARG A 130 19.97 8.87 -18.51
N ASN A 131 20.43 9.78 -17.66
CA ASN A 131 21.76 10.37 -17.77
C ASN A 131 22.87 9.36 -17.51
N ALA A 132 22.59 8.25 -16.84
CA ALA A 132 23.55 7.18 -16.62
C ALA A 132 23.71 6.25 -17.83
N ILE A 133 22.80 6.27 -18.81
CA ILE A 133 22.88 5.40 -19.99
C ILE A 133 24.08 5.79 -20.84
N ARG A 134 24.96 4.81 -21.12
CA ARG A 134 26.19 5.02 -21.91
C ARG A 134 26.14 4.45 -23.32
N HIS A 135 25.41 3.35 -23.51
CA HIS A 135 25.46 2.56 -24.73
C HIS A 135 24.04 2.25 -25.23
N ILE A 136 23.67 2.82 -26.37
CA ILE A 136 22.38 2.58 -27.03
C ILE A 136 22.65 2.11 -28.45
N ASN A 137 22.06 1.00 -28.84
CA ASN A 137 21.97 0.55 -30.22
C ASN A 137 20.55 0.75 -30.72
N VAL A 138 20.40 1.32 -31.91
CA VAL A 138 19.10 1.57 -32.53
C VAL A 138 19.06 0.80 -33.83
N THR A 139 18.17 -0.19 -33.89
CA THR A 139 17.89 -0.92 -35.11
C THR A 139 16.70 -0.32 -35.83
N GLN A 140 16.84 -0.10 -37.13
CA GLN A 140 15.71 0.23 -37.99
C GLN A 140 15.24 -1.07 -38.62
N ARG A 141 14.22 -1.70 -38.03
CA ARG A 141 13.51 -2.78 -38.71
C ARG A 141 12.71 -2.17 -39.85
N SER A 142 13.12 -2.48 -41.08
CA SER A 142 12.33 -2.20 -42.28
C SER A 142 11.07 -3.06 -42.22
N SER A 143 10.06 -2.62 -41.47
CA SER A 143 8.74 -3.26 -41.53
C SER A 143 8.24 -3.13 -42.97
N ILE A 144 7.83 -4.26 -43.56
CA ILE A 144 7.46 -4.43 -44.97
C ILE A 144 6.23 -3.59 -45.41
N GLY A 145 5.63 -2.80 -44.51
CA GLY A 145 4.81 -1.65 -44.89
C GLY A 145 5.58 -0.38 -44.59
N THR A 146 5.96 0.39 -45.62
CA THR A 146 6.67 1.66 -45.45
C THR A 146 5.88 2.54 -44.47
N PRO A 147 6.39 2.77 -43.24
CA PRO A 147 5.84 3.83 -42.43
C PRO A 147 5.95 5.10 -43.27
N ARG A 148 4.90 5.93 -43.32
CA ARG A 148 4.96 7.19 -44.06
C ARG A 148 6.23 7.92 -43.62
N ALA A 149 7.17 8.20 -44.53
CA ALA A 149 8.51 8.72 -44.20
C ALA A 149 8.48 9.85 -43.15
N ARG A 150 7.43 10.69 -43.19
CA ARG A 150 7.12 11.73 -42.21
C ARG A 150 7.09 11.25 -40.75
N GLN A 151 6.50 10.09 -40.45
CA GLN A 151 6.42 9.55 -39.08
C GLN A 151 7.79 9.15 -38.54
N ILE A 152 8.63 8.52 -39.38
CA ILE A 152 10.00 8.16 -39.02
C ILE A 152 10.80 9.42 -38.70
N THR A 153 10.69 10.45 -39.55
CA THR A 153 11.36 11.73 -39.31
C THR A 153 10.93 12.38 -38.00
N THR A 154 9.64 12.32 -37.65
CA THR A 154 9.13 12.86 -36.38
C THR A 154 9.64 12.07 -35.17
N LEU A 155 9.56 10.75 -35.21
CA LEU A 155 10.10 9.85 -34.18
C LEU A 155 11.59 10.12 -33.93
N TYR A 156 12.33 10.25 -35.02
CA TYR A 156 13.74 10.55 -34.99
C TYR A 156 14.04 11.89 -34.30
N LYS A 157 13.30 12.95 -34.65
CA LYS A 157 13.43 14.26 -34.00
C LYS A 157 13.19 14.15 -32.50
N HIS A 158 12.13 13.45 -32.08
CA HIS A 158 11.85 13.24 -30.65
C HIS A 158 12.96 12.45 -29.97
N ALA A 159 13.46 11.37 -30.60
CA ALA A 159 14.57 10.58 -30.07
C ALA A 159 15.82 11.43 -29.87
N VAL A 160 16.23 12.23 -30.87
CA VAL A 160 17.40 13.11 -30.76
C VAL A 160 17.21 14.16 -29.68
N THR A 161 16.05 14.82 -29.58
CA THR A 161 15.78 15.78 -28.51
C THR A 161 15.93 15.13 -27.13
N VAL A 162 15.38 13.92 -26.95
CA VAL A 162 15.44 13.22 -25.67
C VAL A 162 16.86 12.74 -25.35
N LEU A 163 17.59 12.26 -26.36
CA LEU A 163 18.98 11.81 -26.24
C LEU A 163 19.96 12.94 -25.95
N ARG A 164 19.70 14.17 -26.42
CA ARG A 164 20.50 15.36 -26.07
C ARG A 164 20.54 15.61 -24.57
N ASN A 165 19.52 15.17 -23.84
CA ASN A 165 19.50 15.28 -22.38
C ASN A 165 20.30 14.17 -21.68
N CYS A 166 20.83 13.16 -22.41
CA CYS A 166 21.61 12.06 -21.85
C CYS A 166 23.10 12.42 -21.83
N SER A 167 23.56 13.09 -20.77
CA SER A 167 24.94 13.64 -20.70
C SER A 167 26.06 12.60 -20.69
N SER A 168 25.80 11.35 -20.31
CA SER A 168 26.83 10.29 -20.27
C SER A 168 26.84 9.38 -21.49
N LEU A 169 26.05 9.67 -22.52
CA LEU A 169 25.96 8.83 -23.70
C LEU A 169 27.30 8.86 -24.46
N ARG A 170 27.92 7.70 -24.66
CA ARG A 170 29.24 7.57 -25.31
C ARG A 170 29.14 7.01 -26.71
N ASP A 171 28.29 5.99 -26.87
CA ASP A 171 28.14 5.28 -28.12
C ASP A 171 26.73 5.51 -28.66
N LEU A 172 26.63 6.39 -29.66
CA LEU A 172 25.42 6.58 -30.45
C LEU A 172 25.64 5.92 -31.83
N PRO A 173 24.71 5.11 -32.36
CA PRO A 173 24.92 4.44 -33.63
C PRO A 173 25.01 5.43 -34.79
N ALA A 174 25.90 5.16 -35.74
CA ALA A 174 26.05 5.91 -36.99
C ALA A 174 24.74 6.02 -37.81
N VAL A 175 23.77 5.12 -37.58
CA VAL A 175 22.43 5.19 -38.19
C VAL A 175 21.73 6.51 -37.82
N LEU A 176 21.94 6.99 -36.59
CA LEU A 176 21.44 8.30 -36.19
C LEU A 176 22.31 9.40 -36.84
N GLU A 177 23.63 9.25 -36.85
CA GLU A 177 24.53 10.25 -37.46
C GLU A 177 24.26 10.49 -38.96
N GLY A 178 23.91 9.44 -39.72
CA GLY A 178 23.62 9.53 -41.15
C GLY A 178 22.38 10.37 -41.48
N LEU A 179 21.38 10.37 -40.60
CA LEU A 179 20.16 11.18 -40.73
C LEU A 179 20.36 12.62 -40.28
N ASP A 180 21.24 12.86 -39.30
CA ASP A 180 21.59 14.22 -38.88
C ASP A 180 22.25 15.02 -40.01
N ARG A 181 23.05 14.37 -40.87
CA ARG A 181 23.62 14.99 -42.09
C ARG A 181 22.57 15.39 -43.13
N SER A 182 21.39 14.77 -43.10
CA SER A 182 20.27 15.12 -43.99
C SER A 182 19.33 16.18 -43.40
N MET A 183 19.50 16.53 -42.12
CA MET A 183 18.74 17.58 -41.46
C MET A 183 19.40 18.94 -41.74
N PRO A 184 18.61 20.02 -41.93
CA PRO A 184 19.17 21.35 -42.15
C PRO A 184 20.09 21.75 -40.98
N ALA A 185 21.27 22.29 -41.29
CA ALA A 185 22.37 22.60 -40.36
C ALA A 185 22.01 23.46 -39.13
N ASN A 186 20.80 24.02 -39.08
CA ASN A 186 20.31 24.89 -38.01
C ASN A 186 19.96 24.16 -36.68
N ILE A 187 20.13 22.82 -36.64
CA ILE A 187 19.85 21.99 -35.45
C ILE A 187 21.15 21.61 -34.70
N GLN A 188 22.34 21.88 -35.24
CA GLN A 188 23.60 21.50 -34.61
C GLN A 188 23.96 22.42 -33.42
N THR A 189 23.97 21.82 -32.22
CA THR A 189 24.74 22.17 -31.01
C THR A 189 24.95 23.65 -30.66
N THR A 190 24.13 24.17 -29.73
CA THR A 190 24.55 25.05 -28.62
C THR A 190 23.41 25.18 -27.61
N ALA A 191 23.65 24.78 -26.35
CA ALA A 191 22.80 24.96 -25.15
C ALA A 191 21.34 24.45 -25.23
N PRO A 192 20.73 24.03 -24.10
CA PRO A 192 19.31 23.72 -24.09
C PRO A 192 18.51 24.96 -24.50
N ARG A 193 17.86 24.92 -25.67
CA ARG A 193 17.04 26.02 -26.18
C ARG A 193 15.70 26.02 -25.45
N ARG A 194 15.05 27.18 -25.34
CA ARG A 194 13.68 27.31 -24.79
C ARG A 194 12.68 26.36 -25.49
N ASP A 195 12.96 25.99 -26.74
CA ASP A 195 12.19 25.04 -27.53
C ASP A 195 12.29 23.59 -27.04
N ASP A 196 13.34 23.21 -26.31
CA ASP A 196 13.54 21.84 -25.83
C ASP A 196 12.45 21.42 -24.85
N ALA A 197 11.90 22.36 -24.07
CA ALA A 197 10.77 22.07 -23.19
C ALA A 197 9.50 21.70 -23.99
N LYS A 198 9.29 22.36 -25.15
CA LYS A 198 8.17 22.08 -26.05
C LYS A 198 8.36 20.73 -26.74
N PHE A 199 9.56 20.44 -27.24
CA PHE A 199 9.87 19.15 -27.86
C PHE A 199 9.84 18.00 -26.85
N TRP A 200 10.28 18.24 -25.61
CA TRP A 200 10.16 17.27 -24.51
C TRP A 200 8.69 16.94 -24.24
N LYS A 201 7.84 17.97 -24.11
CA LYS A 201 6.40 17.78 -23.94
C LYS A 201 5.79 17.00 -25.10
N GLN A 202 6.17 17.32 -26.35
CA GLN A 202 5.72 16.56 -27.52
C GLN A 202 6.21 15.10 -27.49
N ALA A 203 7.42 14.83 -27.02
CA ALA A 203 7.92 13.46 -26.88
C ALA A 203 7.17 12.68 -25.78
N VAL A 204 6.80 13.34 -24.67
CA VAL A 204 5.94 12.78 -23.61
C VAL A 204 4.55 12.47 -24.15
N ASP A 205 3.93 13.44 -24.83
CA ASP A 205 2.60 13.29 -25.45
C ASP A 205 2.62 12.17 -26.51
N PHE A 206 3.68 12.11 -27.32
CA PHE A 206 3.89 11.06 -28.32
C PHE A 206 4.02 9.68 -27.67
N ALA A 207 4.80 9.57 -26.60
CA ALA A 207 4.95 8.33 -25.82
C ALA A 207 3.70 7.97 -25.02
N ARG A 208 2.67 8.84 -25.00
CA ARG A 208 1.42 8.70 -24.25
C ARG A 208 1.64 8.45 -22.76
N LEU A 209 2.75 8.92 -22.19
CA LEU A 209 3.07 8.66 -20.79
C LEU A 209 2.22 9.53 -19.87
N ASP A 210 1.46 8.90 -18.98
CA ASP A 210 0.53 9.61 -18.07
C ASP A 210 1.25 10.46 -17.01
N ILE A 211 2.52 10.17 -16.71
CA ILE A 211 3.29 10.83 -15.64
C ILE A 211 4.74 10.97 -16.09
N SER A 212 5.30 12.18 -15.97
CA SER A 212 6.72 12.44 -16.24
C SER A 212 7.60 11.73 -15.20
N GLY A 213 8.75 11.18 -15.60
CA GLY A 213 9.66 10.49 -14.68
C GLY A 213 10.20 11.35 -13.52
N ALA A 214 10.07 12.69 -13.61
CA ALA A 214 10.56 13.66 -12.62
C ALA A 214 9.62 13.83 -11.41
N ASP A 215 8.31 13.64 -11.58
CA ASP A 215 7.30 13.79 -10.51
C ASP A 215 7.31 12.63 -9.50
N ARG A 216 8.32 11.75 -9.58
CA ARG A 216 8.48 10.58 -8.72
C ARG A 216 9.77 10.62 -7.88
N SER A 217 10.60 11.66 -8.06
CA SER A 217 11.85 11.87 -7.31
C SER A 217 11.70 12.71 -6.04
N CYS A 218 10.56 13.39 -5.84
CA CYS A 218 10.26 14.09 -4.59
C CYS A 218 9.81 13.09 -3.51
N GLY A 219 10.55 13.10 -2.39
CA GLY A 219 10.42 12.12 -1.32
C GLY A 219 9.06 12.12 -0.63
N PHE A 220 8.56 10.92 -0.37
CA PHE A 220 7.78 10.68 0.83
C PHE A 220 8.80 10.55 1.97
N GLY A 221 8.78 11.47 2.92
CA GLY A 221 9.58 11.41 4.15
C GLY A 221 9.30 10.14 4.96
N PRO A 222 9.95 9.97 6.13
CA PRO A 222 9.86 8.78 6.96
C PRO A 222 8.51 8.70 7.68
N VAL A 223 7.42 8.50 6.94
CA VAL A 223 6.11 8.17 7.51
C VAL A 223 5.89 6.68 7.30
N SER A 224 5.97 5.93 8.39
CA SER A 224 5.68 4.50 8.48
C SER A 224 4.20 4.24 8.17
N LEU A 225 3.85 4.19 6.89
CA LEU A 225 2.57 3.62 6.42
C LEU A 225 2.61 2.10 6.62
N SER A 226 1.46 1.49 6.95
CA SER A 226 1.34 0.03 6.96
C SER A 226 1.64 -0.50 5.55
N THR A 227 2.22 -1.70 5.46
CA THR A 227 2.51 -2.37 4.18
C THR A 227 1.27 -2.45 3.29
N HIS A 228 0.09 -2.59 3.91
CA HIS A 228 -1.18 -2.69 3.21
C HIS A 228 -1.73 -1.33 2.73
N THR A 229 -1.65 -0.24 3.52
CA THR A 229 -2.02 1.10 3.04
C THR A 229 -1.09 1.53 1.90
N ARG A 230 0.20 1.20 2.00
CA ARG A 230 1.16 1.44 0.91
C ARG A 230 0.82 0.62 -0.34
N ALA A 231 0.47 -0.66 -0.18
CA ALA A 231 0.02 -1.51 -1.28
C ALA A 231 -1.30 -1.03 -1.88
N ALA A 232 -2.23 -0.54 -1.06
CA ALA A 232 -3.53 -0.01 -1.47
C ALA A 232 -3.39 1.32 -2.21
N VAL A 233 -2.57 2.27 -1.75
CA VAL A 233 -2.23 3.50 -2.50
C VAL A 233 -1.60 3.14 -3.85
N LEU A 234 -0.72 2.14 -3.88
CA LEU A 234 -0.10 1.65 -5.12
C LEU A 234 -1.08 0.88 -6.02
N GLN A 235 -2.06 0.16 -5.48
CA GLN A 235 -3.11 -0.53 -6.24
C GLN A 235 -4.19 0.44 -6.72
N GLN A 236 -4.55 1.47 -5.96
CA GLN A 236 -5.47 2.54 -6.33
C GLN A 236 -4.97 3.29 -7.56
N SER A 237 -3.69 3.64 -7.59
CA SER A 237 -3.07 4.25 -8.77
C SER A 237 -3.15 3.37 -10.04
N ARG A 238 -3.42 2.06 -9.87
CA ARG A 238 -3.67 1.09 -10.94
C ARG A 238 -5.17 0.88 -11.22
N LEU A 239 -6.04 0.97 -10.21
CA LEU A 239 -7.49 0.77 -10.30
C LEU A 239 -8.26 2.01 -10.77
N ASP A 240 -7.72 3.23 -10.60
CA ASP A 240 -8.21 4.46 -11.26
C ASP A 240 -8.14 4.40 -12.81
N ARG A 241 -7.75 3.25 -13.38
CA ARG A 241 -7.55 3.00 -14.80
C ARG A 241 -8.38 1.82 -15.34
N THR A 242 -9.48 1.44 -14.68
CA THR A 242 -10.46 0.57 -15.36
C THR A 242 -11.13 1.36 -16.48
N VAL A 243 -10.70 1.08 -17.71
CA VAL A 243 -11.37 1.52 -18.93
C VAL A 243 -12.80 0.96 -18.89
N ASP A 244 -13.80 1.83 -18.95
CA ASP A 244 -15.15 1.38 -19.27
C ASP A 244 -15.15 0.97 -20.74
N TYR A 245 -15.03 -0.34 -20.97
CA TYR A 245 -14.95 -0.92 -22.32
C TYR A 245 -16.17 -0.58 -23.19
N ARG A 246 -17.28 -0.09 -22.61
CA ARG A 246 -18.46 0.35 -23.36
C ARG A 246 -18.38 1.78 -23.89
N LEU A 247 -17.59 2.67 -23.25
CA LEU A 247 -17.61 4.11 -23.54
C LEU A 247 -16.28 4.68 -24.08
N GLY A 248 -15.20 3.88 -24.12
CA GLY A 248 -13.93 4.26 -24.77
C GLY A 248 -13.28 5.53 -24.22
N THR A 249 -13.73 6.03 -23.07
CA THR A 249 -13.28 7.27 -22.43
C THR A 249 -12.82 6.96 -21.01
N LEU A 250 -11.64 7.45 -20.65
CA LEU A 250 -11.15 7.43 -19.28
C LEU A 250 -12.12 8.23 -18.42
N ARG A 251 -12.66 7.65 -17.34
CA ARG A 251 -13.43 8.41 -16.35
C ARG A 251 -12.50 9.46 -15.75
N LYS A 252 -12.64 10.70 -16.23
CA LYS A 252 -12.05 11.86 -15.56
C LYS A 252 -12.74 11.97 -14.19
N TYR A 253 -11.94 12.04 -13.12
CA TYR A 253 -12.35 12.39 -11.75
C TYR A 253 -12.91 11.27 -10.87
N LEU A 254 -12.19 10.15 -10.72
CA LEU A 254 -12.24 9.45 -9.43
C LEU A 254 -11.27 10.16 -8.48
N LEU A 255 -11.79 10.69 -7.37
CA LEU A 255 -10.93 11.18 -6.29
C LEU A 255 -10.06 10.01 -5.83
N PRO A 256 -8.74 10.16 -5.72
CA PRO A 256 -7.88 9.10 -5.20
C PRO A 256 -8.40 8.69 -3.81
N ARG A 257 -8.46 7.39 -3.54
CA ARG A 257 -8.98 6.86 -2.25
C ARG A 257 -8.19 7.30 -1.05
N TYR A 258 -6.88 7.46 -1.20
CA TYR A 258 -6.01 7.90 -0.12
C TYR A 258 -5.27 9.17 -0.51
N ASP A 259 -5.02 10.02 0.48
CA ASP A 259 -4.14 11.16 0.32
C ASP A 259 -2.66 10.77 0.45
N ALA A 260 -1.77 11.75 0.28
CA ALA A 260 -0.32 11.55 0.41
C ALA A 260 0.13 11.06 1.80
N MET A 261 -0.72 11.18 2.82
CA MET A 261 -0.47 10.73 4.19
C MET A 261 -1.11 9.35 4.47
N GLY A 262 -1.74 8.72 3.47
CA GLY A 262 -2.45 7.45 3.61
C GLY A 262 -3.80 7.55 4.31
N ARG A 263 -4.38 8.77 4.41
CA ARG A 263 -5.72 8.98 4.98
C ARG A 263 -6.77 8.76 3.90
N LEU A 264 -7.88 8.14 4.27
CA LEU A 264 -8.98 7.85 3.36
C LEU A 264 -9.70 9.16 2.98
N LEU A 265 -9.71 9.48 1.68
CA LEU A 265 -10.37 10.65 1.11
C LEU A 265 -11.83 10.39 0.74
N TRP A 266 -12.20 9.12 0.55
CA TRP A 266 -13.59 8.78 0.25
C TRP A 266 -14.45 8.98 1.50
N ARG A 267 -15.68 9.44 1.29
CA ARG A 267 -16.62 9.71 2.37
C ARG A 267 -17.17 8.39 2.92
N VAL A 268 -16.67 7.99 4.08
CA VAL A 268 -17.21 6.85 4.83
C VAL A 268 -18.49 7.27 5.54
N GLN A 269 -19.51 6.42 5.47
CA GLN A 269 -20.80 6.63 6.12
C GLN A 269 -20.81 6.04 7.53
N GLU A 270 -20.35 4.80 7.68
CA GLU A 270 -20.35 4.08 8.95
C GLU A 270 -19.23 3.03 8.99
N ILE A 271 -18.79 2.71 10.20
CA ILE A 271 -17.97 1.54 10.48
C ILE A 271 -18.96 0.45 10.93
N THR A 272 -19.05 -0.65 10.19
CA THR A 272 -19.96 -1.76 10.50
C THR A 272 -19.31 -2.77 11.43
N ASN A 273 -17.99 -2.92 11.35
CA ASN A 273 -17.26 -3.94 12.08
C ASN A 273 -15.79 -3.53 12.30
N VAL A 274 -15.15 -4.12 13.31
CA VAL A 274 -13.73 -3.94 13.62
C VAL A 274 -13.10 -5.31 13.90
N ARG A 275 -12.00 -5.64 13.22
CA ARG A 275 -11.26 -6.88 13.43
C ARG A 275 -9.76 -6.62 13.58
N TRP A 276 -9.07 -7.53 14.26
CA TRP A 276 -7.64 -7.41 14.54
C TRP A 276 -6.82 -8.36 13.67
N PHE A 277 -5.75 -7.83 13.08
CA PHE A 277 -4.73 -8.60 12.39
C PHE A 277 -3.36 -8.36 13.02
N LEU A 278 -2.38 -9.19 12.64
CA LEU A 278 -0.97 -9.03 13.04
C LEU A 278 -0.41 -7.64 12.68
N GLU A 279 -0.91 -7.04 11.60
CA GLU A 279 -0.46 -5.77 11.05
C GLU A 279 -1.15 -4.55 11.69
N GLY A 280 -2.21 -4.79 12.47
CA GLY A 280 -3.03 -3.77 13.09
C GLY A 280 -4.54 -4.00 12.95
N PRO A 281 -5.35 -3.12 13.54
CA PRO A 281 -6.80 -3.20 13.45
C PRO A 281 -7.30 -2.73 12.09
N ARG A 282 -8.34 -3.39 11.61
CA ARG A 282 -9.03 -3.07 10.37
C ARG A 282 -10.51 -2.87 10.64
N CYS A 283 -11.09 -1.93 9.93
CA CYS A 283 -12.48 -1.52 10.06
C CYS A 283 -13.22 -1.89 8.77
N GLU A 284 -14.33 -2.58 8.89
CA GLU A 284 -15.25 -2.72 7.77
C GLU A 284 -16.03 -1.42 7.67
N VAL A 285 -15.85 -0.72 6.55
CA VAL A 285 -16.44 0.59 6.31
C VAL A 285 -17.49 0.48 5.22
N ARG A 286 -18.62 1.14 5.43
CA ARG A 286 -19.63 1.39 4.39
C ARG A 286 -19.42 2.79 3.84
N TRP A 287 -19.44 2.92 2.51
CA TRP A 287 -19.23 4.19 1.82
C TRP A 287 -20.11 4.32 0.57
N TRP A 288 -20.25 5.56 0.09
CA TRP A 288 -21.02 5.87 -1.11
C TRP A 288 -20.09 5.99 -2.30
N ASN A 289 -20.33 5.19 -3.34
CA ASN A 289 -19.70 5.44 -4.63
C ASN A 289 -20.28 6.74 -5.18
N THR A 290 -19.43 7.74 -5.44
CA THR A 290 -19.80 9.06 -5.98
C THR A 290 -20.54 9.00 -7.32
N GLY A 291 -20.59 7.82 -7.97
CA GLY A 291 -21.34 7.56 -9.20
C GLY A 291 -22.78 7.05 -9.06
N GLY A 292 -23.33 6.95 -7.85
CA GLY A 292 -24.75 6.65 -7.62
C GLY A 292 -25.06 5.15 -7.40
N HIS A 293 -25.60 4.88 -6.20
CA HIS A 293 -26.54 3.80 -5.83
C HIS A 293 -26.04 2.41 -5.40
N ALA A 294 -24.74 2.10 -5.41
CA ALA A 294 -24.28 0.87 -4.74
C ALA A 294 -23.58 1.22 -3.42
N GLU A 295 -24.25 0.93 -2.30
CA GLU A 295 -23.57 0.79 -1.02
C GLU A 295 -22.60 -0.39 -1.15
N THR A 296 -21.33 -0.14 -0.89
CA THR A 296 -20.31 -1.18 -0.84
C THR A 296 -19.65 -1.15 0.53
N THR A 297 -19.27 -2.33 0.99
CA THR A 297 -18.57 -2.52 2.27
C THR A 297 -17.18 -3.07 1.99
N GLU A 298 -16.15 -2.42 2.51
CA GLU A 298 -14.77 -2.86 2.34
C GLU A 298 -13.99 -2.77 3.66
N TRP A 299 -12.93 -3.56 3.79
CA TRP A 299 -12.07 -3.54 4.96
C TRP A 299 -10.93 -2.55 4.77
N GLU A 300 -10.84 -1.59 5.68
CA GLU A 300 -9.85 -0.53 5.71
C GLU A 300 -8.92 -0.61 6.90
N ASP A 301 -7.71 -0.09 6.75
CA ASP A 301 -6.80 0.07 7.88
C ASP A 301 -7.34 1.17 8.80
N ALA A 302 -7.44 0.91 10.11
CA ALA A 302 -7.97 1.90 11.06
C ALA A 302 -7.18 3.22 11.03
N HIS A 303 -5.88 3.16 10.71
CA HIS A 303 -5.03 4.34 10.53
C HIS A 303 -5.47 5.26 9.39
N ALA A 304 -6.05 4.72 8.31
CA ALA A 304 -6.56 5.51 7.20
C ALA A 304 -7.79 6.34 7.62
N LEU A 305 -8.51 5.90 8.65
CA LEU A 305 -9.70 6.57 9.22
C LEU A 305 -9.35 7.55 10.36
N MET A 306 -8.07 7.85 10.61
CA MET A 306 -7.64 8.78 11.67
C MET A 306 -7.79 10.26 11.26
N THR A 307 -8.95 10.59 10.68
CA THR A 307 -9.40 11.97 10.43
C THR A 307 -10.42 12.37 11.50
N PRO A 308 -10.69 13.68 11.70
CA PRO A 308 -11.75 14.11 12.63
C PRO A 308 -13.09 13.44 12.37
N GLU A 309 -13.46 13.26 11.10
CA GLU A 309 -14.68 12.57 10.69
C GLU A 309 -14.63 11.09 11.03
N GLY A 310 -13.52 10.41 10.76
CA GLY A 310 -13.36 9.00 11.08
C GLY A 310 -13.37 8.72 12.59
N LEU A 311 -12.87 9.64 13.42
CA LEU A 311 -12.99 9.53 14.89
C LEU A 311 -14.45 9.59 15.35
N GLU A 312 -15.27 10.43 14.73
CA GLU A 312 -16.71 10.48 15.00
C GLU A 312 -17.40 9.17 14.59
N LEU A 313 -16.96 8.55 13.49
CA LEU A 313 -17.45 7.23 13.08
C LEU A 313 -17.08 6.14 14.09
N PHE A 314 -15.85 6.17 14.63
CA PHE A 314 -15.45 5.26 15.70
C PHE A 314 -16.30 5.45 16.96
N ARG A 315 -16.54 6.70 17.37
CA ARG A 315 -17.39 7.03 18.52
C ARG A 315 -18.78 6.41 18.36
N ARG A 316 -19.45 6.69 17.24
CA ARG A 316 -20.77 6.12 16.93
C ARG A 316 -20.78 4.60 16.93
N PHE A 317 -19.77 3.97 16.31
CA PHE A 317 -19.65 2.52 16.30
C PHE A 317 -19.59 1.92 17.70
N TYR A 318 -18.78 2.50 18.60
CA TYR A 318 -18.65 2.02 19.97
C TYR A 318 -19.87 2.35 20.83
N ASP A 319 -20.50 3.51 20.65
CA ASP A 319 -21.75 3.86 21.33
C ASP A 319 -22.88 2.88 20.95
N ASP A 320 -23.02 2.57 19.65
CA ASP A 320 -23.98 1.57 19.16
C ASP A 320 -23.67 0.16 19.67
N ALA A 321 -22.38 -0.21 19.73
CA ALA A 321 -21.95 -1.49 20.30
C ALA A 321 -22.27 -1.59 21.79
N ALA A 322 -22.04 -0.53 22.56
CA ALA A 322 -22.37 -0.44 23.97
C ALA A 322 -23.89 -0.50 24.21
N ALA A 323 -24.68 0.20 23.40
CA ALA A 323 -26.14 0.15 23.45
C ALA A 323 -26.68 -1.26 23.16
N ARG A 324 -26.15 -1.94 22.12
CA ARG A 324 -26.49 -3.34 21.83
C ARG A 324 -26.13 -4.26 23.00
N TYR A 325 -24.96 -4.08 23.59
CA TYR A 325 -24.53 -4.85 24.76
C TYR A 325 -25.47 -4.64 25.94
N HIS A 326 -25.79 -3.39 26.26
CA HIS A 326 -26.72 -3.03 27.32
C HIS A 326 -28.08 -3.73 27.12
N ASN A 327 -28.64 -3.67 25.92
CA ASN A 327 -29.92 -4.32 25.63
C ASN A 327 -29.88 -5.84 25.80
N VAL A 328 -28.79 -6.50 25.40
CA VAL A 328 -28.60 -7.96 25.58
C VAL A 328 -28.45 -8.33 27.06
N VAL A 329 -27.67 -7.57 27.82
CA VAL A 329 -27.49 -7.82 29.26
C VAL A 329 -28.80 -7.60 29.99
N TRP A 330 -29.51 -6.49 29.77
CA TRP A 330 -30.77 -6.22 30.45
C TRP A 330 -31.91 -7.18 30.06
N ALA A 331 -31.97 -7.61 28.80
CA ALA A 331 -32.93 -8.65 28.38
C ALA A 331 -32.71 -9.99 29.11
N ASN A 332 -31.47 -10.29 29.49
CA ASN A 332 -31.10 -11.52 30.19
C ASN A 332 -31.13 -11.37 31.72
N VAL A 333 -30.80 -10.19 32.26
CA VAL A 333 -30.84 -9.87 33.69
C VAL A 333 -32.28 -9.68 34.18
N GLY A 334 -33.15 -9.06 33.38
CA GLY A 334 -34.56 -8.86 33.73
C GLY A 334 -35.39 -10.15 33.91
N ARG A 335 -34.84 -11.34 33.57
CA ARG A 335 -35.47 -12.64 33.83
C ARG A 335 -34.95 -13.34 35.10
N GLY A 336 -33.92 -12.81 35.75
CA GLY A 336 -33.40 -13.32 37.02
C GLY A 336 -33.64 -12.30 38.13
N THR A 337 -34.19 -12.72 39.25
CA THR A 337 -34.55 -11.89 40.41
C THR A 337 -33.35 -11.32 41.20
N GLY A 338 -32.22 -11.02 40.54
CA GLY A 338 -31.04 -10.39 41.14
C GLY A 338 -31.03 -8.89 40.84
N GLY A 339 -30.94 -8.05 41.87
CA GLY A 339 -31.13 -6.60 41.77
C GLY A 339 -30.08 -5.87 40.92
N PRO A 340 -30.39 -4.64 40.45
CA PRO A 340 -29.66 -3.95 39.37
C PRO A 340 -28.37 -3.23 39.76
N ASP A 341 -27.96 -3.27 41.04
CA ASP A 341 -26.95 -2.34 41.58
C ASP A 341 -25.48 -2.75 41.36
N ASP A 342 -25.19 -3.96 40.88
CA ASP A 342 -23.82 -4.51 40.87
C ASP A 342 -23.04 -4.38 39.55
N ILE A 343 -23.59 -3.77 38.49
CA ILE A 343 -22.86 -3.58 37.22
C ILE A 343 -22.69 -2.08 36.93
N ARG A 344 -21.69 -1.47 37.58
CA ARG A 344 -21.23 -0.12 37.23
C ARG A 344 -20.09 -0.20 36.22
N PHE A 345 -20.30 0.35 35.02
CA PHE A 345 -19.20 0.62 34.09
C PHE A 345 -18.27 1.67 34.71
N THR A 346 -16.98 1.35 34.85
CA THR A 346 -16.02 2.16 35.62
C THR A 346 -15.44 3.37 34.87
N THR A 347 -15.95 3.75 33.70
CA THR A 347 -15.48 4.97 33.01
C THR A 347 -16.60 5.67 32.24
N PRO A 348 -16.90 6.95 32.52
CA PRO A 348 -17.90 7.71 31.76
C PRO A 348 -17.33 8.20 30.41
N MET A 349 -18.15 8.09 29.35
CA MET A 349 -17.94 8.63 27.99
C MET A 349 -17.47 10.10 27.90
N ARG A 350 -17.61 10.88 28.97
CA ARG A 350 -17.22 12.31 29.05
C ARG A 350 -15.74 12.57 28.73
N ASP A 351 -14.87 11.57 28.92
CA ASP A 351 -13.45 11.69 28.62
C ASP A 351 -13.14 11.67 27.11
N LEU A 352 -14.00 11.06 26.28
CA LEU A 352 -13.83 11.00 24.83
C LEU A 352 -14.19 12.35 24.18
N ASP A 353 -15.25 13.00 24.67
CA ASP A 353 -15.66 14.33 24.22
C ASP A 353 -14.57 15.37 24.53
N ALA A 354 -13.94 15.29 25.71
CA ALA A 354 -12.83 16.18 26.08
C ALA A 354 -11.60 16.03 25.16
N GLU A 355 -11.28 14.81 24.73
CA GLU A 355 -10.15 14.55 23.83
C GLU A 355 -10.47 14.92 22.36
N LEU A 356 -11.72 14.73 21.93
CA LEU A 356 -12.25 15.24 20.66
C LEU A 356 -12.17 16.77 20.58
N GLU A 357 -12.58 17.46 21.65
CA GLU A 357 -12.47 18.92 21.74
C GLU A 357 -11.00 19.39 21.76
N ARG A 358 -10.09 18.65 22.43
CA ARG A 358 -8.64 18.92 22.33
C ARG A 358 -8.09 18.76 20.91
N LEU A 359 -8.51 17.72 20.18
CA LEU A 359 -8.08 17.49 18.79
C LEU A 359 -8.66 18.52 17.81
N ARG A 360 -9.86 19.03 18.06
CA ARG A 360 -10.48 20.15 17.32
C ARG A 360 -9.80 21.48 17.61
N ALA A 361 -9.37 21.70 18.86
CA ALA A 361 -8.64 22.89 19.28
C ALA A 361 -7.16 22.91 18.83
N THR A 362 -6.63 21.80 18.29
CA THR A 362 -5.27 21.76 17.74
C THR A 362 -5.27 22.39 16.33
N PRO A 363 -4.44 23.40 16.03
CA PRO A 363 -4.52 24.15 14.77
C PRO A 363 -4.34 23.26 13.52
N MET A 364 -5.04 23.60 12.45
CA MET A 364 -4.99 22.88 11.18
C MET A 364 -3.66 23.12 10.43
N PRO A 365 -3.18 22.17 9.60
CA PRO A 365 -1.83 22.19 9.02
C PRO A 365 -1.50 23.39 8.11
N ASN A 366 -2.49 24.16 7.67
CA ASN A 366 -2.24 25.32 6.81
C ASN A 366 -1.58 26.48 7.57
N GLU A 367 -1.55 26.43 8.91
CA GLU A 367 -0.91 27.44 9.76
C GLU A 367 0.40 26.95 10.43
N ILE A 368 0.81 25.70 10.21
CA ILE A 368 2.02 25.12 10.84
C ILE A 368 2.91 24.45 9.79
N GLN A 369 3.57 25.26 8.96
CA GLN A 369 4.73 24.81 8.18
C GLN A 369 6.05 24.81 8.97
N ALA A 370 6.03 25.18 10.27
CA ALA A 370 7.25 25.40 11.04
C ALA A 370 7.53 24.42 12.20
N MET A 371 6.71 23.40 12.48
CA MET A 371 6.97 22.47 13.60
C MET A 371 6.71 21.00 13.25
N GLY A 372 7.78 20.24 13.04
CA GLY A 372 7.74 18.79 12.79
C GLY A 372 7.16 17.95 13.95
N ASP A 373 7.16 18.50 15.18
CA ASP A 373 6.78 17.77 16.40
C ASP A 373 5.27 17.65 16.63
N ALA A 374 4.45 18.54 16.06
CA ALA A 374 3.00 18.51 16.25
C ALA A 374 2.35 17.24 15.67
N SER A 375 2.88 16.73 14.56
CA SER A 375 2.41 15.49 13.92
C SER A 375 2.72 14.25 14.78
N LEU A 376 3.89 14.22 15.42
CA LEU A 376 4.33 13.15 16.31
C LEU A 376 3.55 13.15 17.62
N PHE A 377 3.29 14.33 18.18
CA PHE A 377 2.47 14.48 19.39
C PHE A 377 1.04 13.99 19.16
N ARG A 378 0.40 14.44 18.06
CA ARG A 378 -0.95 13.99 17.67
C ARG A 378 -1.00 12.48 17.44
N LYS A 379 0.03 11.91 16.82
CA LYS A 379 0.16 10.46 16.61
C LYS A 379 0.25 9.69 17.94
N ARG A 380 1.03 10.17 18.92
CA ARG A 380 1.14 9.55 20.24
C ARG A 380 -0.17 9.64 21.03
N ALA A 381 -0.86 10.78 20.98
CA ALA A 381 -2.17 10.96 21.61
C ALA A 381 -3.21 10.00 21.01
N LEU A 382 -3.30 9.92 19.68
CA LEU A 382 -4.18 8.98 18.98
C LEU A 382 -3.84 7.52 19.30
N GLN A 383 -2.55 7.16 19.35
CA GLN A 383 -2.14 5.81 19.77
C GLN A 383 -2.51 5.50 21.22
N SER A 384 -2.43 6.47 22.14
CA SER A 384 -2.81 6.31 23.54
C SER A 384 -4.32 6.11 23.69
N LEU A 385 -5.12 6.97 23.06
CA LEU A 385 -6.58 6.87 22.99
C LEU A 385 -6.99 5.50 22.42
N TRP A 386 -6.31 5.07 21.35
CA TRP A 386 -6.56 3.78 20.71
C TRP A 386 -6.25 2.59 21.62
N ARG A 387 -5.12 2.59 22.34
CA ARG A 387 -4.81 1.54 23.34
C ARG A 387 -5.81 1.51 24.48
N ARG A 388 -6.46 2.63 24.80
CA ARG A 388 -7.52 2.68 25.80
C ARG A 388 -8.80 2.03 25.27
N LEU A 389 -9.29 2.47 24.11
CA LEU A 389 -10.44 1.85 23.43
C LEU A 389 -10.25 0.33 23.22
N GLN A 390 -9.03 -0.09 22.91
CA GLN A 390 -8.66 -1.51 22.81
C GLN A 390 -8.86 -2.28 24.12
N ARG A 391 -8.45 -1.71 25.27
CA ARG A 391 -8.65 -2.33 26.58
C ARG A 391 -10.14 -2.44 26.90
N ASP A 392 -10.90 -1.40 26.62
CA ASP A 392 -12.33 -1.37 26.92
C ASP A 392 -13.11 -2.38 26.05
N TYR A 393 -12.73 -2.52 24.77
CA TYR A 393 -13.28 -3.56 23.90
C TYR A 393 -12.90 -4.98 24.36
N GLN A 394 -11.63 -5.24 24.68
CA GLN A 394 -11.19 -6.54 25.17
C GLN A 394 -11.90 -6.94 26.47
N ASN A 395 -12.09 -5.98 27.39
CA ASN A 395 -12.87 -6.20 28.61
C ASN A 395 -14.33 -6.55 28.29
N THR A 396 -14.93 -5.87 27.31
CA THR A 396 -16.32 -6.12 26.89
C THR A 396 -16.48 -7.50 26.24
N GLU A 397 -15.58 -7.89 25.33
CA GLU A 397 -15.55 -9.22 24.71
C GLU A 397 -15.34 -10.34 25.74
N TYR A 398 -14.46 -10.11 26.72
CA TYR A 398 -14.24 -11.05 27.82
C TYR A 398 -15.53 -11.26 28.63
N MET A 399 -16.22 -10.17 28.98
CA MET A 399 -17.51 -10.24 29.69
C MET A 399 -18.59 -10.95 28.86
N LEU A 400 -18.65 -10.70 27.54
CA LEU A 400 -19.56 -11.41 26.63
C LEU A 400 -19.32 -12.92 26.62
N ARG A 401 -18.05 -13.34 26.55
CA ARG A 401 -17.70 -14.77 26.59
C ARG A 401 -18.06 -15.39 27.94
N ALA A 402 -17.75 -14.70 29.04
CA ALA A 402 -18.12 -15.16 30.37
C ALA A 402 -19.64 -15.36 30.52
N HIS A 403 -20.45 -14.40 30.04
CA HIS A 403 -21.91 -14.52 30.07
C HIS A 403 -22.44 -15.66 29.17
N ARG A 404 -21.88 -15.85 27.98
CA ARG A 404 -22.25 -16.99 27.11
C ARG A 404 -21.92 -18.33 27.76
N ASN A 405 -20.75 -18.45 28.36
CA ASN A 405 -20.34 -19.67 29.07
C ASN A 405 -21.27 -19.97 30.25
N LEU A 406 -21.63 -18.96 31.06
CA LEU A 406 -22.60 -19.11 32.16
C LEU A 406 -23.99 -19.50 31.65
N ALA A 407 -24.42 -18.98 30.50
CA ALA A 407 -25.69 -19.38 29.89
C ALA A 407 -25.66 -20.85 29.45
N THR A 408 -24.58 -21.29 28.78
CA THR A 408 -24.41 -22.69 28.38
C THR A 408 -24.31 -23.64 29.57
N GLU A 409 -23.62 -23.25 30.64
CA GLU A 409 -23.54 -24.05 31.88
C GLU A 409 -24.91 -24.20 32.54
N ARG A 410 -25.73 -23.13 32.55
CA ARG A 410 -27.12 -23.19 33.04
C ARG A 410 -27.98 -24.11 32.20
N GLU A 411 -27.89 -24.04 30.88
CA GLU A 411 -28.62 -24.96 29.99
C GLU A 411 -28.18 -26.41 30.18
N GLN A 412 -26.88 -26.65 30.37
CA GLN A 412 -26.35 -27.99 30.62
C GLN A 412 -26.82 -28.54 31.98
N MET A 413 -26.79 -27.73 33.04
CA MET A 413 -27.35 -28.10 34.35
C MET A 413 -28.85 -28.41 34.27
N ASP A 414 -29.61 -27.62 33.50
CA ASP A 414 -31.04 -27.85 33.29
C ASP A 414 -31.31 -29.15 32.53
N ARG A 415 -30.44 -29.53 31.58
CA ARG A 415 -30.50 -30.82 30.86
C ARG A 415 -30.11 -32.01 31.73
N GLU A 416 -29.08 -31.87 32.56
CA GLU A 416 -28.55 -32.97 33.38
C GLU A 416 -29.38 -33.24 34.65
N ASN A 417 -30.21 -32.28 35.10
CA ASN A 417 -30.93 -32.41 36.38
C ASN A 417 -32.47 -32.19 36.34
N PRO A 418 -33.22 -32.82 35.41
CA PRO A 418 -34.67 -32.67 35.35
C PRO A 418 -35.36 -33.19 36.63
N LYS A 419 -34.77 -34.19 37.31
CA LYS A 419 -35.33 -34.82 38.52
C LYS A 419 -35.22 -33.93 39.77
N LYS A 420 -34.22 -33.05 39.88
CA LYS A 420 -34.10 -32.12 41.03
C LYS A 420 -35.08 -30.94 40.94
N ARG A 421 -35.54 -30.57 39.74
CA ARG A 421 -36.63 -29.57 39.58
C ARG A 421 -37.98 -30.13 40.01
N ALA A 422 -38.32 -31.36 39.60
CA ALA A 422 -39.58 -32.00 39.98
C ALA A 422 -39.73 -32.14 41.52
N ALA A 423 -38.63 -32.45 42.23
CA ALA A 423 -38.63 -32.58 43.69
C ALA A 423 -38.70 -31.23 44.45
N LYS A 424 -38.21 -30.13 43.86
CA LYS A 424 -38.31 -28.79 44.48
C LYS A 424 -39.67 -28.13 44.26
N THR A 425 -40.33 -28.39 43.13
CA THR A 425 -41.68 -27.84 42.86
C THR A 425 -42.75 -28.48 43.75
N THR A 426 -42.60 -29.75 44.14
CA THR A 426 -43.56 -30.43 45.04
C THR A 426 -43.45 -30.01 46.51
N GLN A 427 -42.29 -29.50 46.96
CA GLN A 427 -42.14 -29.01 48.35
C GLN A 427 -42.64 -27.57 48.56
N ALA A 428 -42.85 -26.79 47.50
CA ALA A 428 -43.29 -25.39 47.62
C ALA A 428 -44.82 -25.22 47.72
N GLU A 429 -45.62 -26.22 47.34
CA GLU A 429 -47.09 -26.14 47.37
C GLU A 429 -47.74 -26.60 48.69
N VAL A 430 -46.97 -27.09 49.66
CA VAL A 430 -47.49 -27.51 50.98
C VAL A 430 -46.92 -26.64 52.09
N TRP A 431 -47.24 -25.34 52.07
CA TRP A 431 -47.16 -24.49 53.26
C TRP A 431 -48.58 -24.03 53.63
N PRO A 432 -49.11 -24.43 54.81
CA PRO A 432 -50.44 -24.04 55.21
C PRO A 432 -50.48 -22.53 55.50
N ARG A 433 -51.34 -21.82 54.76
CA ARG A 433 -51.67 -20.40 55.02
C ARG A 433 -52.24 -20.28 56.44
N LYS A 434 -51.41 -19.93 57.42
CA LYS A 434 -51.89 -19.45 58.73
C LYS A 434 -52.58 -18.11 58.52
N ARG A 435 -53.92 -18.10 58.64
CA ARG A 435 -54.72 -16.87 58.77
C ARG A 435 -54.26 -16.11 60.00
N VAL A 436 -53.63 -14.96 59.81
CA VAL A 436 -53.40 -13.99 60.88
C VAL A 436 -54.70 -13.18 61.03
N LYS A 437 -55.35 -13.30 62.18
CA LYS A 437 -56.49 -12.46 62.58
C LYS A 437 -55.95 -11.06 62.88
N HIS A 438 -56.51 -10.04 62.22
CA HIS A 438 -56.37 -8.65 62.65
C HIS A 438 -57.09 -8.48 63.99
N VAL A 439 -56.33 -8.21 65.05
CA VAL A 439 -56.81 -7.62 66.30
C VAL A 439 -56.37 -6.16 66.25
N GLY A 440 -57.35 -5.26 66.32
CA GLY A 440 -57.11 -3.82 66.29
C GLY A 440 -56.70 -3.23 67.63
N SER A 441 -56.24 -2.00 67.59
CA SER A 441 -56.40 -0.98 68.64
C SER A 441 -56.01 0.36 68.00
N LYS A 442 -56.97 1.27 67.87
CA LYS A 442 -57.12 2.50 68.67
C LYS A 442 -56.19 3.61 68.24
#